data_AF-A0A9P7T7Y5-F1
#
_entry.id   AF-A0A9P7T7Y5-F1
#
_cell.length_a   1.000
_cell.length_b   1.000
_cell.length_c   1.000
_cell.angle_alpha   90.00
_cell.angle_beta   90.00
_cell.angle_gamma   90.00
#
_symmetry.space_group_name_H-M   'P 1'
#
loop_
_entity.id
_entity.type
_entity.pdbx_description
1 polymer ?
#
loop_
_entity_poly.entity_id
_entity_poly.type
_entity_poly.pdbx_seq_one_letter_code
_entity_poly.pdbx_strand_id
1 'polypeptide(L)'
;MPHLVSNFLRSSSGNISHIKKAAVSRSSRTSSRNNSVSASPYASDSEDHAHHISVKMPELGDALKKHRLSLPFGRSRHDAHGHGHSHNHAHNHHTGHHSSSRAPASMEWSIESPPVVLYGTPEESSGALISGLLYVDVHDEVLELDSFVATLTMHTKFKKPFQSHCAECQTKITELQAWQFLAQPTSLRRGNHQFPFSTLLAGDLPASTNTPVVSISYHFKAQAMAVSPSASASVSNLSSTSSVPLKFERTLHIKRSLPEPLYPHHSVRIFPPTNIKASAHYNSVIHPTSSNTVTLKLDGLMTHNEKVHTVDLWKLRKVSWKLEETIKTLAPACDKHAPSTSASTTTPSDDDSPSHATPKHAVSRTETRILGEKQIHEGWKSDFSGNDGIVDFEFDYTMTQFKTHAKDPPRFACDVHTPDSTTHVSHALQLELIVSKEFAPEGKPHLASQTGTGRILRMHFAVHMTEYPGLGVSWDNESPPVYQDVPPSPPGYPTGEERAGMGEGKGEREPPIEYACLEALEAQRQGSGSEPGSRRPSASAGRAIL
;
A
#
# COMPACT_ATOMS: atom_id res chain seq x y z
N MET A 1 25.16 29.73 11.75
CA MET A 1 24.35 30.67 10.95
C MET A 1 25.31 31.51 10.10
N PRO A 2 24.92 31.95 8.89
CA PRO A 2 23.56 32.15 8.40
C PRO A 2 22.96 30.97 7.61
N HIS A 3 21.67 31.12 7.33
CA HIS A 3 20.86 30.24 6.48
C HIS A 3 21.03 30.61 5.01
N LEU A 4 20.84 29.66 4.10
CA LEU A 4 20.24 29.94 2.79
C LEU A 4 19.21 28.87 2.44
N VAL A 5 18.12 29.34 1.84
CA VAL A 5 16.87 28.60 1.61
C VAL A 5 16.78 28.19 0.13
N SER A 6 16.04 27.10 -0.11
CA SER A 6 15.63 26.49 -1.39
C SER A 6 15.90 27.21 -2.72
N ASN A 7 16.36 26.43 -3.71
CA ASN A 7 16.06 26.66 -5.13
C ASN A 7 15.64 25.35 -5.80
N PHE A 8 14.33 25.04 -5.73
CA PHE A 8 13.69 23.92 -6.42
C PHE A 8 12.89 24.41 -7.63
N LEU A 9 13.58 24.67 -8.75
CA LEU A 9 13.00 24.68 -10.09
C LEU A 9 14.08 24.25 -11.09
N ARG A 10 14.06 22.99 -11.53
CA ARG A 10 14.83 22.54 -12.71
C ARG A 10 13.88 22.42 -13.89
N SER A 11 14.00 23.34 -14.84
CA SER A 11 13.27 23.30 -16.11
C SER A 11 13.80 22.16 -17.00
N SER A 12 12.95 21.20 -17.36
CA SER A 12 13.26 20.16 -18.34
C SER A 12 12.72 20.53 -19.72
N SER A 13 13.57 21.12 -20.56
CA SER A 13 13.29 21.31 -22.01
C SER A 13 14.57 21.12 -22.83
N GLY A 14 15.00 19.85 -22.96
CA GLY A 14 16.10 19.45 -23.83
C GLY A 14 15.57 18.90 -25.16
N ASN A 15 15.61 19.71 -26.22
CA ASN A 15 15.30 19.28 -27.59
C ASN A 15 16.33 18.26 -28.10
N ILE A 16 15.86 17.13 -28.66
CA ILE A 16 16.64 16.30 -29.59
C ILE A 16 15.79 16.09 -30.86
N SER A 17 16.15 16.78 -31.94
CA SER A 17 15.37 16.86 -33.18
C SER A 17 16.18 16.55 -34.45
N HIS A 18 16.95 15.46 -34.41
CA HIS A 18 17.55 14.81 -35.58
C HIS A 18 17.35 13.29 -35.38
N ILE A 19 16.81 12.50 -36.32
CA ILE A 19 17.33 12.24 -37.67
C ILE A 19 16.17 12.01 -38.68
N LYS A 20 16.37 12.42 -39.93
CA LYS A 20 15.42 12.20 -41.06
C LYS A 20 15.76 10.93 -41.84
N LYS A 21 14.70 10.26 -42.34
CA LYS A 21 14.61 9.46 -43.58
C LYS A 21 15.64 8.34 -43.85
N ALA A 22 15.18 7.09 -43.79
CA ALA A 22 15.55 6.05 -44.76
C ALA A 22 14.48 4.92 -44.83
N ALA A 23 13.48 5.07 -45.69
CA ALA A 23 12.57 3.98 -46.06
C ALA A 23 12.18 4.11 -47.54
N VAL A 24 12.94 3.43 -48.41
CA VAL A 24 12.70 3.43 -49.86
C VAL A 24 12.29 2.01 -50.27
N SER A 25 11.00 1.87 -50.57
CA SER A 25 10.35 0.91 -51.47
C SER A 25 10.98 -0.48 -51.71
N ARG A 26 10.15 -1.51 -51.55
CA ARG A 26 9.87 -2.47 -52.64
C ARG A 26 8.43 -2.98 -52.56
N SER A 27 7.80 -3.16 -53.71
CA SER A 27 6.38 -3.48 -53.86
C SER A 27 6.17 -4.65 -54.79
N SER A 28 5.30 -5.57 -54.38
CA SER A 28 4.48 -6.46 -55.22
C SER A 28 3.24 -6.79 -54.38
N ARG A 29 2.04 -6.27 -54.70
CA ARG A 29 1.12 -6.74 -55.75
C ARG A 29 0.86 -8.26 -55.59
N THR A 30 -0.38 -8.74 -55.43
CA THR A 30 -1.59 -8.40 -56.21
C THR A 30 -2.93 -8.76 -55.51
N SER A 31 -4.01 -8.06 -55.90
CA SER A 31 -5.41 -8.58 -56.02
C SER A 31 -6.20 -8.92 -54.73
N SER A 32 -7.46 -8.53 -54.52
CA SER A 32 -8.37 -7.64 -55.28
C SER A 32 -9.72 -7.44 -54.55
N ARG A 33 -10.32 -6.24 -54.72
CA ARG A 33 -11.80 -5.96 -54.74
C ARG A 33 -12.57 -6.23 -53.42
N ASN A 34 -13.52 -5.39 -52.98
CA ASN A 34 -14.24 -4.29 -53.63
C ASN A 34 -14.71 -3.19 -52.63
N ASN A 35 -14.99 -2.01 -53.21
CA ASN A 35 -15.64 -0.79 -52.72
C ASN A 35 -16.35 -0.73 -51.35
N SER A 36 -16.05 0.40 -50.69
CA SER A 36 -16.91 1.24 -49.84
C SER A 36 -18.38 1.39 -50.26
N VAL A 37 -19.27 1.71 -49.31
CA VAL A 37 -19.92 3.03 -49.12
C VAL A 37 -20.47 3.09 -47.68
N SER A 38 -20.41 4.25 -47.04
CA SER A 38 -20.98 4.52 -45.69
C SER A 38 -22.38 5.12 -45.79
N ALA A 39 -23.34 4.62 -44.99
CA ALA A 39 -24.57 5.37 -44.66
C ALA A 39 -25.22 4.85 -43.35
N SER A 40 -25.31 5.73 -42.36
CA SER A 40 -26.40 5.80 -41.38
C SER A 40 -27.47 6.75 -41.96
N PRO A 41 -28.75 6.84 -41.50
CA PRO A 41 -29.31 6.36 -40.23
C PRO A 41 -30.73 5.75 -40.29
N TYR A 42 -31.28 5.45 -39.10
CA TYR A 42 -32.71 5.47 -38.71
C TYR A 42 -33.78 5.35 -39.83
N ALA A 43 -34.37 4.16 -39.96
CA ALA A 43 -35.79 3.99 -40.33
C ALA A 43 -36.29 2.66 -39.76
N SER A 44 -37.49 2.67 -39.17
CA SER A 44 -38.19 1.50 -38.66
C SER A 44 -39.36 1.22 -39.60
N ASP A 45 -39.49 -0.02 -40.09
CA ASP A 45 -40.81 -0.65 -40.13
C ASP A 45 -40.71 -2.19 -40.12
N SER A 46 -41.87 -2.79 -39.91
CA SER A 46 -42.15 -4.16 -39.50
C SER A 46 -42.62 -5.04 -40.66
N GLU A 47 -42.45 -6.36 -40.54
CA GLU A 47 -43.56 -7.33 -40.52
C GLU A 47 -43.07 -8.75 -40.20
N ASP A 48 -43.97 -9.57 -39.66
CA ASP A 48 -43.70 -10.87 -39.04
C ASP A 48 -43.52 -12.02 -40.03
N HIS A 49 -42.68 -13.01 -39.66
CA HIS A 49 -43.16 -14.39 -39.61
C HIS A 49 -42.46 -15.20 -38.50
N ALA A 50 -43.29 -15.83 -37.65
CA ALA A 50 -42.89 -16.48 -36.42
C ALA A 50 -42.36 -17.91 -36.64
N HIS A 51 -41.58 -18.41 -35.67
CA HIS A 51 -41.89 -19.69 -35.01
C HIS A 51 -41.34 -19.72 -33.57
N HIS A 52 -42.17 -20.20 -32.64
CA HIS A 52 -41.95 -20.09 -31.18
C HIS A 52 -41.10 -21.22 -30.59
N ILE A 53 -40.20 -20.88 -29.67
CA ILE A 53 -40.10 -21.54 -28.35
C ILE A 53 -39.82 -20.44 -27.31
N SER A 54 -40.73 -20.21 -26.37
CA SER A 54 -40.61 -19.14 -25.36
C SER A 54 -40.58 -19.71 -23.94
N VAL A 55 -39.55 -19.35 -23.17
CA VAL A 55 -39.45 -19.65 -21.73
C VAL A 55 -40.05 -18.47 -20.96
N LYS A 56 -41.10 -18.76 -20.19
CA LYS A 56 -41.94 -17.75 -19.53
C LYS A 56 -41.26 -17.21 -18.27
N MET A 57 -40.95 -15.91 -18.25
CA MET A 57 -40.53 -15.19 -17.05
C MET A 57 -41.68 -15.11 -16.02
N PRO A 58 -41.47 -15.41 -14.74
CA PRO A 58 -42.48 -15.21 -13.69
C PRO A 58 -42.78 -13.73 -13.42
N GLU A 59 -44.03 -13.48 -13.07
CA GLU A 59 -44.63 -12.16 -12.88
C GLU A 59 -44.14 -11.48 -11.58
N LEU A 60 -43.84 -10.19 -11.66
CA LEU A 60 -43.29 -9.38 -10.55
C LEU A 60 -44.38 -9.00 -9.54
N GLY A 61 -44.94 -9.99 -8.84
CA GLY A 61 -46.16 -9.84 -8.05
C GLY A 61 -46.15 -10.37 -6.61
N ASP A 62 -45.08 -11.04 -6.13
CA ASP A 62 -45.12 -11.65 -4.78
C ASP A 62 -43.73 -11.87 -4.12
N ALA A 63 -43.00 -10.77 -3.83
CA ALA A 63 -41.72 -10.85 -3.10
C ALA A 63 -41.43 -9.69 -2.12
N LEU A 64 -42.33 -8.73 -1.93
CA LEU A 64 -42.12 -7.55 -1.08
C LEU A 64 -42.44 -7.79 0.41
N LYS A 65 -41.97 -8.91 0.99
CA LYS A 65 -42.01 -9.17 2.44
C LYS A 65 -40.79 -9.95 2.92
N LYS A 66 -39.71 -9.23 3.27
CA LYS A 66 -38.96 -9.30 4.56
C LYS A 66 -37.67 -8.46 4.51
N HIS A 67 -37.18 -8.07 5.69
CA HIS A 67 -35.91 -7.36 5.95
C HIS A 67 -35.79 -5.90 5.44
N ARG A 68 -36.59 -5.00 6.04
CA ARG A 68 -36.14 -3.61 6.23
C ARG A 68 -35.25 -3.53 7.48
N LEU A 69 -34.12 -2.86 7.33
CA LEU A 69 -33.26 -2.41 8.43
C LEU A 69 -33.92 -1.20 9.11
N SER A 70 -34.02 -1.18 10.44
CA SER A 70 -34.48 -0.02 11.20
C SER A 70 -33.83 0.03 12.59
N LEU A 71 -33.16 1.15 12.87
CA LEU A 71 -32.60 1.51 14.18
C LEU A 71 -33.73 1.81 15.19
N PRO A 72 -33.67 1.34 16.44
CA PRO A 72 -34.64 1.71 17.46
C PRO A 72 -34.08 2.78 18.43
N PHE A 73 -34.58 4.01 18.31
CA PHE A 73 -34.65 4.94 19.44
C PHE A 73 -35.91 4.66 20.27
N GLY A 74 -35.77 4.56 21.60
CA GLY A 74 -36.74 5.14 22.54
C GLY A 74 -38.07 4.43 22.86
N ARG A 75 -38.09 3.82 24.06
CA ARG A 75 -39.15 3.89 25.11
C ARG A 75 -40.55 3.25 24.89
N SER A 76 -40.94 2.44 25.90
CA SER A 76 -42.18 2.55 26.71
C SER A 76 -43.21 1.39 26.70
N ARG A 77 -43.15 0.59 27.79
CA ARG A 77 -44.25 0.13 28.70
C ARG A 77 -45.40 -0.83 28.26
N HIS A 78 -45.66 -1.79 29.17
CA HIS A 78 -46.91 -2.58 29.43
C HIS A 78 -47.44 -3.42 28.23
N ASP A 79 -48.06 -4.62 28.33
CA ASP A 79 -48.33 -5.63 29.39
C ASP A 79 -48.85 -6.93 28.70
N ALA A 80 -48.98 -8.14 29.26
CA ALA A 80 -48.55 -8.78 30.53
C ALA A 80 -48.74 -10.32 30.42
N HIS A 81 -48.44 -11.07 31.50
CA HIS A 81 -48.71 -12.52 31.72
C HIS A 81 -47.85 -13.54 30.91
N GLY A 82 -47.32 -14.63 31.47
CA GLY A 82 -47.29 -15.06 32.89
C GLY A 82 -46.60 -16.43 33.08
N HIS A 83 -46.19 -16.73 34.33
CA HIS A 83 -45.66 -18.01 34.86
C HIS A 83 -44.31 -18.52 34.29
N GLY A 84 -43.34 -18.98 35.09
CA GLY A 84 -43.28 -19.06 36.55
C GLY A 84 -41.98 -19.72 37.07
N HIS A 85 -41.86 -19.81 38.39
CA HIS A 85 -40.81 -20.45 39.19
C HIS A 85 -39.56 -19.62 39.57
N SER A 86 -39.40 -19.50 40.89
CA SER A 86 -38.43 -18.72 41.63
C SER A 86 -37.25 -19.58 42.08
N HIS A 87 -36.06 -19.00 42.17
CA HIS A 87 -35.17 -19.26 43.30
C HIS A 87 -34.43 -17.98 43.71
N ASN A 88 -34.63 -17.55 44.95
CA ASN A 88 -33.98 -16.38 45.53
C ASN A 88 -32.52 -16.67 45.89
N HIS A 89 -31.60 -15.81 45.44
CA HIS A 89 -30.34 -15.54 46.15
C HIS A 89 -30.12 -14.03 46.22
N ALA A 90 -30.42 -13.44 47.38
CA ALA A 90 -30.20 -12.02 47.62
C ALA A 90 -28.71 -11.77 47.92
N HIS A 91 -27.99 -11.16 46.96
CA HIS A 91 -26.69 -10.56 47.24
C HIS A 91 -26.82 -9.04 47.32
N ASN A 92 -26.47 -8.54 48.51
CA ASN A 92 -26.55 -7.14 48.90
C ASN A 92 -25.47 -6.32 48.17
N HIS A 93 -25.85 -5.57 47.13
CA HIS A 93 -24.92 -4.68 46.44
C HIS A 93 -24.69 -3.40 47.25
N HIS A 94 -23.61 -3.39 48.04
CA HIS A 94 -23.05 -2.14 48.53
C HIS A 94 -22.57 -1.28 47.35
N THR A 95 -23.19 -0.12 47.16
CA THR A 95 -22.76 0.92 46.22
C THR A 95 -21.54 1.64 46.78
N GLY A 96 -20.36 1.04 46.60
CA GLY A 96 -19.08 1.70 46.84
C GLY A 96 -18.90 2.87 45.88
N HIS A 97 -19.18 4.09 46.35
CA HIS A 97 -18.82 5.33 45.66
C HIS A 97 -17.28 5.50 45.64
N HIS A 98 -16.62 4.79 44.73
CA HIS A 98 -15.26 5.14 44.33
C HIS A 98 -15.33 6.36 43.42
N SER A 99 -14.97 7.53 43.96
CA SER A 99 -14.73 8.73 43.17
C SER A 99 -13.48 8.54 42.31
N SER A 100 -13.63 7.94 41.13
CA SER A 100 -12.61 7.97 40.09
C SER A 100 -12.42 9.43 39.65
N SER A 101 -11.27 10.01 39.99
CA SER A 101 -10.88 11.31 39.48
C SER A 101 -10.78 11.22 37.96
N ARG A 102 -11.63 11.98 37.27
CA ARG A 102 -11.59 12.10 35.80
C ARG A 102 -10.21 12.64 35.39
N ALA A 103 -9.61 12.07 34.35
CA ALA A 103 -8.36 12.61 33.81
C ALA A 103 -8.58 14.05 33.29
N PRO A 104 -7.61 14.98 33.47
CA PRO A 104 -7.82 16.40 33.20
C PRO A 104 -8.03 16.71 31.70
N ALA A 105 -7.54 15.85 30.82
CA ALA A 105 -7.81 15.85 29.38
C ALA A 105 -7.75 14.42 28.82
N SER A 106 -8.17 14.27 27.56
CA SER A 106 -7.96 13.08 26.75
C SER A 106 -7.29 13.42 25.41
N MET A 107 -6.74 12.43 24.72
CA MET A 107 -6.04 12.59 23.44
C MET A 107 -6.59 11.64 22.38
N GLU A 108 -6.82 12.18 21.18
CA GLU A 108 -7.23 11.43 19.98
C GLU A 108 -6.50 11.98 18.75
N TRP A 109 -6.51 11.27 17.62
CA TRP A 109 -5.97 11.75 16.35
C TRP A 109 -6.98 11.58 15.22
N SER A 110 -6.79 12.30 14.12
CA SER A 110 -7.37 11.97 12.81
C SER A 110 -6.25 11.96 11.78
N ILE A 111 -6.24 10.96 10.91
CA ILE A 111 -5.36 10.91 9.74
C ILE A 111 -6.15 11.45 8.55
N GLU A 112 -5.55 12.40 7.84
CA GLU A 112 -6.14 13.08 6.68
C GLU A 112 -5.52 12.61 5.36
N SER A 113 -4.28 12.11 5.42
CA SER A 113 -3.60 11.49 4.28
C SER A 113 -4.24 10.14 3.87
N PRO A 114 -4.07 9.71 2.61
CA PRO A 114 -4.40 8.35 2.17
C PRO A 114 -3.70 7.25 3.02
N PRO A 115 -4.13 5.98 2.90
CA PRO A 115 -3.41 4.85 3.49
C PRO A 115 -1.94 4.83 3.06
N VAL A 116 -1.03 4.58 4.01
CA VAL A 116 0.42 4.66 3.76
C VAL A 116 0.89 3.47 2.92
N VAL A 117 1.02 3.68 1.61
CA VAL A 117 1.52 2.71 0.63
C VAL A 117 2.78 3.25 -0.03
N LEU A 118 3.88 2.50 0.07
CA LEU A 118 5.10 2.75 -0.68
C LEU A 118 4.99 2.06 -2.05
N TYR A 119 4.91 2.84 -3.12
CA TYR A 119 4.80 2.30 -4.49
C TYR A 119 6.20 2.02 -5.07
N GLY A 120 6.36 0.91 -5.79
CA GLY A 120 7.63 0.50 -6.39
C GLY A 120 8.60 -0.18 -5.42
N THR A 121 9.79 -0.51 -5.93
CA THR A 121 10.90 -1.06 -5.15
C THR A 121 11.41 -0.06 -4.09
N PRO A 122 12.20 -0.48 -3.09
CA PRO A 122 12.82 0.44 -2.12
C PRO A 122 13.61 1.59 -2.78
N GLU A 123 14.19 1.34 -3.96
CA GLU A 123 15.02 2.28 -4.71
C GLU A 123 14.21 3.24 -5.60
N GLU A 124 13.05 2.79 -6.10
CA GLU A 124 12.18 3.57 -6.99
C GLU A 124 11.13 4.41 -6.24
N SER A 125 10.81 4.04 -4.99
CA SER A 125 9.69 4.64 -4.27
C SER A 125 9.94 6.09 -3.88
N SER A 126 8.99 6.97 -4.20
CA SER A 126 8.97 8.39 -3.77
C SER A 126 8.76 8.57 -2.26
N GLY A 127 8.43 7.49 -1.53
CA GLY A 127 7.90 7.59 -0.18
C GLY A 127 6.38 7.82 -0.14
N ALA A 128 5.85 7.99 1.07
CA ALA A 128 4.43 8.22 1.32
C ALA A 128 4.20 9.32 2.36
N LEU A 129 3.33 10.28 2.06
CA LEU A 129 2.96 11.34 3.00
C LEU A 129 2.07 10.76 4.11
N ILE A 130 2.36 11.14 5.35
CA ILE A 130 1.40 11.06 6.45
C ILE A 130 1.09 12.48 6.94
N SER A 131 -0.20 12.81 7.05
CA SER A 131 -0.70 14.05 7.63
C SER A 131 -1.92 13.79 8.51
N GLY A 132 -2.08 14.60 9.55
CA GLY A 132 -3.22 14.51 10.43
C GLY A 132 -3.24 15.59 11.52
N LEU A 133 -4.30 15.50 12.32
CA LEU A 133 -4.55 16.37 13.46
C LEU A 133 -4.51 15.54 14.75
N LEU A 134 -3.76 16.00 15.73
CA LEU A 134 -3.78 15.48 17.09
C LEU A 134 -4.69 16.38 17.94
N TYR A 135 -5.65 15.78 18.62
CA TYR A 135 -6.68 16.44 19.42
C TYR A 135 -6.38 16.27 20.91
N VAL A 136 -6.53 17.35 21.67
CA VAL A 136 -6.51 17.35 23.13
C VAL A 136 -7.84 17.89 23.62
N ASP A 137 -8.72 17.01 24.12
CA ASP A 137 -9.99 17.43 24.73
C ASP A 137 -9.78 17.68 26.23
N VAL A 138 -9.78 18.95 26.61
CA VAL A 138 -9.57 19.41 27.99
C VAL A 138 -10.90 19.41 28.72
N HIS A 139 -10.96 18.66 29.82
CA HIS A 139 -12.17 18.46 30.61
C HIS A 139 -12.34 19.51 31.72
N ASP A 140 -11.22 19.91 32.32
CA ASP A 140 -11.14 20.92 33.37
C ASP A 140 -11.28 22.33 32.77
N GLU A 141 -11.52 23.36 33.59
CA GLU A 141 -11.70 24.74 33.08
C GLU A 141 -10.45 25.28 32.38
N VAL A 142 -9.28 24.98 32.95
CA VAL A 142 -7.96 25.35 32.46
C VAL A 142 -6.99 24.21 32.76
N LEU A 143 -6.16 23.87 31.77
CA LEU A 143 -5.08 22.90 31.87
C LEU A 143 -3.76 23.54 31.40
N GLU A 144 -2.77 23.59 32.28
CA GLU A 144 -1.44 24.05 31.90
C GLU A 144 -0.61 22.87 31.36
N LEU A 145 -0.16 22.96 30.12
CA LEU A 145 0.78 22.02 29.52
C LEU A 145 2.17 22.64 29.51
N ASP A 146 3.11 22.03 30.23
CA ASP A 146 4.53 22.43 30.24
C ASP A 146 5.21 22.11 28.89
N SER A 147 4.94 20.92 28.36
CA SER A 147 5.46 20.44 27.08
C SER A 147 4.45 19.54 26.38
N PHE A 148 4.49 19.51 25.05
CA PHE A 148 3.74 18.56 24.22
C PHE A 148 4.58 18.17 23.01
N VAL A 149 4.90 16.88 22.92
CA VAL A 149 5.74 16.30 21.87
C VAL A 149 5.09 15.06 21.27
N ALA A 150 5.41 14.76 20.02
CA ALA A 150 5.14 13.47 19.39
C ALA A 150 6.38 12.92 18.70
N THR A 151 6.40 11.59 18.53
CA THR A 151 7.44 10.86 17.82
C THR A 151 6.80 9.78 16.95
N LEU A 152 7.39 9.54 15.79
CA LEU A 152 7.09 8.40 14.94
C LEU A 152 8.32 7.49 14.87
N THR A 153 8.13 6.24 15.28
CA THR A 153 9.23 5.28 15.49
C THR A 153 8.97 3.96 14.77
N MET A 154 9.99 3.43 14.09
CA MET A 154 10.01 2.06 13.56
C MET A 154 10.56 1.12 14.64
N HIS A 155 9.81 0.09 14.99
CA HIS A 155 10.19 -0.97 15.92
C HIS A 155 10.44 -2.27 15.14
N THR A 156 11.71 -2.69 15.05
CA THR A 156 12.12 -4.01 14.53
C THR A 156 12.38 -4.96 15.69
N LYS A 157 11.48 -5.92 15.88
CA LYS A 157 11.49 -6.89 16.99
C LYS A 157 11.93 -8.28 16.51
N PHE A 158 13.13 -8.70 16.89
CA PHE A 158 13.66 -10.03 16.68
C PHE A 158 13.04 -11.01 17.68
N LYS A 159 12.12 -11.87 17.22
CA LYS A 159 11.43 -12.86 18.08
C LYS A 159 12.37 -13.95 18.58
N LYS A 160 13.40 -14.23 17.78
CA LYS A 160 14.59 -15.00 18.16
C LYS A 160 15.76 -13.99 18.17
N PRO A 161 16.11 -13.36 19.31
CA PRO A 161 17.17 -12.33 19.41
C PRO A 161 18.59 -12.94 19.40
N PHE A 162 19.64 -12.11 19.37
CA PHE A 162 21.03 -12.60 19.54
C PHE A 162 21.21 -13.33 20.87
N GLN A 163 20.95 -12.63 21.98
CA GLN A 163 20.89 -13.20 23.33
C GLN A 163 19.43 -13.29 23.81
N SER A 164 19.03 -14.44 24.34
CA SER A 164 17.71 -14.63 24.93
C SER A 164 17.50 -13.73 26.16
N HIS A 165 16.26 -13.30 26.40
CA HIS A 165 15.86 -12.43 27.51
C HIS A 165 16.54 -11.03 27.58
N CYS A 166 17.33 -10.63 26.58
CA CYS A 166 17.84 -9.27 26.47
C CYS A 166 16.92 -8.37 25.62
N ALA A 167 16.40 -7.29 26.20
CA ALA A 167 15.52 -6.35 25.51
C ALA A 167 16.19 -5.62 24.33
N GLU A 168 17.47 -5.25 24.49
CA GLU A 168 18.27 -4.54 23.47
C GLU A 168 18.59 -5.45 22.28
N CYS A 169 18.92 -6.73 22.50
CA CYS A 169 19.03 -7.72 21.43
C CYS A 169 17.68 -8.08 20.79
N GLN A 170 16.56 -7.76 21.45
CA GLN A 170 15.22 -8.12 21.00
C GLN A 170 14.55 -7.02 20.17
N THR A 171 14.76 -5.74 20.48
CA THR A 171 14.04 -4.64 19.80
C THR A 171 15.00 -3.51 19.42
N LYS A 172 15.19 -3.33 18.11
CA LYS A 172 15.80 -2.12 17.53
C LYS A 172 14.70 -1.10 17.29
N ILE A 173 14.83 0.08 17.88
CA ILE A 173 13.93 1.22 17.65
C ILE A 173 14.69 2.24 16.81
N THR A 174 14.07 2.75 15.75
CA THR A 174 14.60 3.81 14.89
C THR A 174 13.59 4.95 14.89
N GLU A 175 14.02 6.15 15.29
CA GLU A 175 13.18 7.35 15.17
C GLU A 175 13.14 7.80 13.70
N LEU A 176 11.94 8.11 13.21
CA LEU A 176 11.70 8.56 11.84
C LEU A 176 11.37 10.05 11.78
N GLN A 177 10.65 10.55 12.80
CA GLN A 177 10.30 11.95 12.93
C GLN A 177 9.94 12.28 14.39
N ALA A 178 10.25 13.50 14.82
CA ALA A 178 9.78 14.08 16.07
C ALA A 178 9.08 15.43 15.80
N TRP A 179 8.05 15.73 16.59
CA TRP A 179 7.33 17.01 16.56
C TRP A 179 7.31 17.60 17.96
N GLN A 180 7.61 18.89 18.07
CA GLN A 180 7.39 19.68 19.28
C GLN A 180 6.24 20.66 19.00
N PHE A 181 5.08 20.40 19.59
CA PHE A 181 3.87 21.19 19.33
C PHE A 181 3.83 22.51 20.11
N LEU A 182 4.50 22.56 21.26
CA LEU A 182 4.56 23.73 22.13
C LEU A 182 6.01 24.23 22.25
N ALA A 183 6.22 25.50 21.88
CA ALA A 183 7.50 26.19 22.07
C ALA A 183 7.72 26.65 23.52
N GLN A 184 6.64 26.85 24.28
CA GLN A 184 6.62 27.32 25.66
C GLN A 184 5.43 26.70 26.41
N PRO A 185 5.46 26.63 27.76
CA PRO A 185 4.31 26.22 28.56
C PRO A 185 3.04 26.99 28.19
N THR A 186 1.94 26.28 27.93
CA THR A 186 0.73 26.81 27.33
C THR A 186 -0.50 26.41 28.13
N SER A 187 -1.35 27.41 28.42
CA SER A 187 -2.61 27.22 29.14
C SER A 187 -3.76 26.97 28.17
N LEU A 188 -4.31 25.76 28.18
CA LEU A 188 -5.46 25.35 27.37
C LEU A 188 -6.74 25.48 28.18
N ARG A 189 -7.77 26.12 27.62
CA ARG A 189 -9.11 26.17 28.23
C ARG A 189 -9.88 24.88 27.97
N ARG A 190 -10.94 24.62 28.73
CA ARG A 190 -11.89 23.53 28.46
C ARG A 190 -12.31 23.45 26.98
N GLY A 191 -12.30 22.25 26.41
CA GLY A 191 -12.66 21.97 25.02
C GLY A 191 -11.55 21.33 24.20
N ASN A 192 -11.80 21.15 22.90
CA ASN A 192 -10.93 20.43 21.98
C ASN A 192 -9.91 21.35 21.28
N HIS A 193 -8.63 21.04 21.42
CA HIS A 193 -7.50 21.77 20.82
C HIS A 193 -6.80 20.92 19.77
N GLN A 194 -6.42 21.54 18.64
CA GLN A 194 -5.89 20.85 17.47
C GLN A 194 -4.40 21.15 17.28
N PHE A 195 -3.62 20.10 17.02
CA PHE A 195 -2.19 20.16 16.81
C PHE A 195 -1.83 19.38 15.54
N PRO A 196 -1.58 20.07 14.40
CA PRO A 196 -1.31 19.41 13.13
C PRO A 196 0.07 18.76 13.12
N PHE A 197 0.16 17.60 12.49
CA PHE A 197 1.43 16.93 12.20
C PHE A 197 1.46 16.43 10.76
N SER A 198 2.65 16.47 10.16
CA SER A 198 2.91 15.81 8.88
C SER A 198 4.38 15.37 8.79
N THR A 199 4.62 14.35 7.96
CA THR A 199 5.97 13.98 7.49
C THR A 199 5.89 13.14 6.21
N LEU A 200 6.92 13.21 5.37
CA LEU A 200 7.10 12.30 4.25
C LEU A 200 7.94 11.10 4.70
N LEU A 201 7.36 9.90 4.64
CA LEU A 201 8.04 8.66 4.99
C LEU A 201 8.88 8.20 3.82
N ALA A 202 10.15 7.88 4.06
CA ALA A 202 11.11 7.54 3.01
C ALA A 202 10.72 6.26 2.24
N GLY A 203 11.03 6.26 0.95
CA GLY A 203 10.66 5.19 0.00
C GLY A 203 11.36 3.85 0.23
N ASP A 204 12.50 3.85 0.92
CA ASP A 204 13.31 2.67 1.25
C ASP A 204 12.81 1.93 2.51
N LEU A 205 11.85 2.50 3.24
CA LEU A 205 11.34 1.91 4.47
C LEU A 205 10.69 0.53 4.23
N PRO A 206 10.92 -0.46 5.12
CA PRO A 206 10.33 -1.79 5.00
C PRO A 206 8.82 -1.77 5.29
N ALA A 207 8.03 -2.58 4.57
CA ALA A 207 6.60 -2.71 4.88
C ALA A 207 6.36 -3.35 6.26
N SER A 208 5.25 -2.99 6.89
CA SER A 208 4.82 -3.52 8.20
C SER A 208 4.63 -5.03 8.12
N THR A 209 5.36 -5.77 8.96
CA THR A 209 5.57 -7.22 8.75
C THR A 209 5.55 -7.99 10.07
N ASN A 210 5.05 -9.23 10.03
CA ASN A 210 4.91 -10.09 11.21
C ASN A 210 5.21 -11.57 10.90
N THR A 211 6.47 -11.91 10.74
CA THR A 211 6.94 -13.30 10.51
C THR A 211 7.18 -14.04 11.84
N PRO A 212 7.40 -15.37 11.85
CA PRO A 212 7.78 -16.09 13.07
C PRO A 212 9.12 -15.67 13.71
N VAL A 213 10.05 -15.09 12.94
CA VAL A 213 11.39 -14.71 13.42
C VAL A 213 11.57 -13.22 13.69
N VAL A 214 10.84 -12.34 12.99
CA VAL A 214 10.92 -10.88 13.13
C VAL A 214 9.57 -10.20 12.90
N SER A 215 9.35 -9.06 13.55
CA SER A 215 8.25 -8.16 13.24
C SER A 215 8.74 -6.72 13.10
N ILE A 216 8.20 -6.01 12.12
CA ILE A 216 8.46 -4.59 11.84
C ILE A 216 7.12 -3.87 12.01
N SER A 217 7.08 -2.84 12.84
CA SER A 217 5.87 -2.08 13.16
C SER A 217 6.20 -0.60 13.41
N TYR A 218 5.27 0.29 13.08
CA TYR A 218 5.47 1.73 13.17
C TYR A 218 4.53 2.31 14.23
N HIS A 219 5.05 3.11 15.16
CA HIS A 219 4.28 3.64 16.29
C HIS A 219 4.41 5.15 16.36
N PHE A 220 3.26 5.82 16.27
CA PHE A 220 3.09 7.23 16.59
C PHE A 220 2.78 7.34 18.10
N LYS A 221 3.60 8.10 18.82
CA LYS A 221 3.48 8.33 20.27
C LYS A 221 3.45 9.81 20.52
N ALA A 222 2.45 10.30 21.24
CA ALA A 222 2.42 11.67 21.74
C ALA A 222 2.37 11.68 23.28
N GLN A 223 3.07 12.64 23.87
CA GLN A 223 3.11 12.85 25.31
C GLN A 223 3.04 14.34 25.62
N ALA A 224 2.11 14.73 26.49
CA ALA A 224 2.07 16.06 27.09
C ALA A 224 2.30 15.97 28.60
N MET A 225 2.99 16.95 29.16
CA MET A 225 3.21 17.09 30.60
C MET A 225 2.24 18.16 31.12
N ALA A 226 1.15 17.74 31.76
CA ALA A 226 0.20 18.64 32.38
C ALA A 226 0.64 19.01 33.80
N VAL A 227 0.55 20.28 34.19
CA VAL A 227 0.77 20.73 35.57
C VAL A 227 -0.58 20.80 36.28
N SER A 228 -0.73 20.10 37.41
CA SER A 228 -1.97 20.19 38.20
C SER A 228 -1.99 21.46 39.05
N PRO A 229 -3.01 22.33 38.92
CA PRO A 229 -3.14 23.53 39.76
C PRO A 229 -3.49 23.22 41.22
N SER A 230 -3.78 21.96 41.60
CA SER A 230 -4.15 21.62 42.99
C SER A 230 -2.97 21.65 43.98
N ALA A 231 -1.77 22.05 43.54
CA ALA A 231 -0.58 22.15 44.38
C ALA A 231 -0.28 23.58 44.89
N SER A 232 -1.05 24.61 44.48
CA SER A 232 -0.73 26.02 44.74
C SER A 232 -1.66 26.75 45.72
N ALA A 233 -2.38 26.02 46.59
CA ALA A 233 -3.34 26.61 47.54
C ALA A 233 -3.23 26.13 49.00
N SER A 234 -2.15 25.41 49.37
CA SER A 234 -1.81 25.13 50.77
C SER A 234 -0.45 25.71 51.12
N VAL A 235 -0.40 26.47 52.22
CA VAL A 235 0.78 27.20 52.65
C VAL A 235 1.85 26.23 53.18
N SER A 236 3.12 26.51 52.83
CA SER A 236 4.34 25.90 53.40
C SER A 236 4.48 24.37 53.32
N ASN A 237 5.14 23.85 52.26
CA ASN A 237 6.54 23.39 52.34
C ASN A 237 6.99 22.68 51.04
N LEU A 238 8.25 22.93 50.65
CA LEU A 238 9.04 22.34 49.56
C LEU A 238 8.35 21.48 48.47
N SER A 239 8.27 22.06 47.27
CA SER A 239 8.68 21.41 46.01
C SER A 239 8.11 20.02 45.69
N SER A 240 6.86 19.98 45.22
CA SER A 240 6.37 18.93 44.30
C SER A 240 5.20 19.45 43.46
N THR A 241 5.49 20.23 42.41
CA THR A 241 4.53 20.49 41.34
C THR A 241 4.20 19.17 40.66
N SER A 242 3.00 18.62 40.94
CA SER A 242 2.60 17.31 40.43
C SER A 242 2.33 17.40 38.93
N SER A 243 3.31 16.97 38.13
CA SER A 243 3.18 16.86 36.68
C SER A 243 2.53 15.54 36.29
N VAL A 244 1.38 15.58 35.61
CA VAL A 244 0.63 14.42 35.15
C VAL A 244 0.91 14.18 33.66
N PRO A 245 1.55 13.06 33.26
CA PRO A 245 1.81 12.77 31.86
C PRO A 245 0.55 12.26 31.16
N LEU A 246 0.05 13.02 30.19
CA LEU A 246 -0.94 12.58 29.22
C LEU A 246 -0.21 11.83 28.10
N LYS A 247 -0.68 10.64 27.72
CA LYS A 247 -0.03 9.77 26.74
C LYS A 247 -1.01 9.25 25.71
N PHE A 248 -0.56 9.19 24.46
CA PHE A 248 -1.28 8.65 23.32
C PHE A 248 -0.32 7.78 22.49
N GLU A 249 -0.78 6.60 22.07
CA GLU A 249 -0.01 5.69 21.22
C GLU A 249 -0.92 5.01 20.19
N ARG A 250 -0.52 5.04 18.92
CA ARG A 250 -1.19 4.35 17.82
C ARG A 250 -0.18 3.73 16.87
N THR A 251 -0.51 2.56 16.34
CA THR A 251 0.29 1.89 15.32
C THR A 251 -0.13 2.34 13.92
N LEU A 252 0.84 2.64 13.06
CA LEU A 252 0.68 2.89 11.64
C LEU A 252 0.97 1.62 10.85
N HIS A 253 0.16 1.36 9.83
CA HIS A 253 0.34 0.22 8.94
C HIS A 253 0.83 0.68 7.58
N ILE A 254 2.16 0.60 7.40
CA ILE A 254 2.86 0.90 6.14
C ILE A 254 2.83 -0.34 5.25
N LYS A 255 2.35 -0.19 4.02
CA LYS A 255 2.34 -1.23 2.98
C LYS A 255 3.38 -0.91 1.89
N ARG A 256 3.72 -1.92 1.08
CA ARG A 256 4.44 -1.73 -0.19
C ARG A 256 3.67 -2.39 -1.32
N SER A 257 3.55 -1.71 -2.45
CA SER A 257 2.93 -2.22 -3.67
C SER A 257 3.88 -2.11 -4.86
N LEU A 258 4.25 -3.24 -5.44
CA LEU A 258 5.01 -3.29 -6.69
C LEU A 258 4.05 -3.19 -7.90
N PRO A 259 4.43 -2.50 -8.98
CA PRO A 259 3.64 -2.46 -10.21
C PRO A 259 3.52 -3.87 -10.83
N GLU A 260 2.37 -4.17 -11.41
CA GLU A 260 2.20 -5.40 -12.18
C GLU A 260 3.01 -5.31 -13.50
N PRO A 261 3.80 -6.34 -13.86
CA PRO A 261 4.54 -6.36 -15.11
C PRO A 261 3.61 -6.26 -16.33
N LEU A 262 3.98 -5.44 -17.32
CA LEU A 262 3.22 -5.28 -18.57
C LEU A 262 3.05 -6.59 -19.37
N TYR A 263 3.96 -7.54 -19.18
CA TYR A 263 3.95 -8.85 -19.82
C TYR A 263 4.27 -9.97 -18.81
N PRO A 264 3.59 -11.13 -18.87
CA PRO A 264 3.95 -12.29 -18.07
C PRO A 264 5.39 -12.74 -18.31
N HIS A 265 6.06 -13.21 -17.26
CA HIS A 265 7.41 -13.71 -17.33
C HIS A 265 7.44 -15.08 -18.04
N HIS A 266 8.33 -15.23 -19.03
CA HIS A 266 8.54 -16.47 -19.77
C HIS A 266 9.79 -17.20 -19.28
N SER A 267 9.65 -18.47 -18.87
CA SER A 267 10.75 -19.29 -18.39
C SER A 267 10.84 -20.61 -19.17
N VAL A 268 12.02 -20.91 -19.72
CA VAL A 268 12.30 -22.17 -20.44
C VAL A 268 13.33 -23.00 -19.69
N ARG A 269 13.06 -24.30 -19.51
CA ARG A 269 13.98 -25.27 -18.89
C ARG A 269 14.04 -26.56 -19.69
N ILE A 270 15.25 -27.03 -19.97
CA ILE A 270 15.52 -28.34 -20.60
C ILE A 270 15.92 -29.33 -19.50
N PHE A 271 15.53 -30.60 -19.62
CA PHE A 271 15.76 -31.62 -18.59
C PHE A 271 16.65 -32.79 -19.06
N PRO A 272 17.99 -32.61 -19.17
CA PRO A 272 18.92 -33.71 -19.41
C PRO A 272 18.77 -34.84 -18.37
N PRO A 273 18.93 -36.12 -18.75
CA PRO A 273 19.31 -36.62 -20.08
C PRO A 273 18.12 -36.82 -21.04
N THR A 274 16.93 -36.28 -20.73
CA THR A 274 15.78 -36.33 -21.63
C THR A 274 15.77 -35.13 -22.58
N ASN A 275 15.07 -35.24 -23.70
CA ASN A 275 14.83 -34.11 -24.62
C ASN A 275 13.73 -33.16 -24.12
N ILE A 276 13.12 -33.44 -22.96
CA ILE A 276 11.95 -32.71 -22.47
C ILE A 276 12.33 -31.26 -22.20
N LYS A 277 11.57 -30.35 -22.80
CA LYS A 277 11.67 -28.90 -22.65
C LYS A 277 10.37 -28.37 -22.06
N ALA A 278 10.44 -27.75 -20.89
CA ALA A 278 9.31 -27.03 -20.30
C ALA A 278 9.40 -25.53 -20.61
N SER A 279 8.26 -24.94 -20.95
CA SER A 279 8.06 -23.52 -21.20
C SER A 279 6.89 -23.05 -20.32
N ALA A 280 7.15 -22.17 -19.37
CA ALA A 280 6.16 -21.64 -18.44
C ALA A 280 5.97 -20.12 -18.60
N HIS A 281 4.71 -19.67 -18.54
CA HIS A 281 4.32 -18.27 -18.47
C HIS A 281 3.60 -18.01 -17.15
N TYR A 282 4.00 -16.96 -16.41
CA TYR A 282 3.42 -16.62 -15.11
C TYR A 282 3.67 -15.14 -14.78
N ASN A 283 2.85 -14.55 -13.91
CA ASN A 283 3.10 -13.19 -13.40
C ASN A 283 4.16 -13.27 -12.28
N SER A 284 5.24 -12.50 -12.42
CA SER A 284 6.32 -12.49 -11.42
C SER A 284 5.98 -11.68 -10.17
N VAL A 285 4.98 -10.80 -10.24
CA VAL A 285 4.40 -10.09 -9.09
C VAL A 285 3.04 -10.71 -8.80
N ILE A 286 2.78 -11.04 -7.53
CA ILE A 286 1.54 -11.69 -7.07
C ILE A 286 0.98 -10.99 -5.83
N HIS A 287 -0.33 -11.15 -5.61
CA HIS A 287 -0.99 -10.64 -4.41
C HIS A 287 -1.43 -11.78 -3.47
N PRO A 288 -1.36 -11.61 -2.13
CA PRO A 288 -1.71 -12.65 -1.17
C PRO A 288 -3.13 -13.22 -1.28
N THR A 289 -4.08 -12.41 -1.80
CA THR A 289 -5.50 -12.79 -1.92
C THR A 289 -5.95 -13.05 -3.35
N SER A 290 -5.06 -12.94 -4.35
CA SER A 290 -5.41 -13.26 -5.75
C SER A 290 -5.37 -14.77 -6.01
N SER A 291 -6.12 -15.22 -7.02
CA SER A 291 -5.74 -16.40 -7.77
C SER A 291 -4.64 -16.00 -8.76
N ASN A 292 -3.58 -16.78 -8.86
CA ASN A 292 -2.47 -16.53 -9.78
C ASN A 292 -2.32 -17.74 -10.70
N THR A 293 -2.18 -17.51 -12.00
CA THR A 293 -2.23 -18.58 -13.01
C THR A 293 -0.84 -18.85 -13.59
N VAL A 294 -0.56 -20.11 -13.91
CA VAL A 294 0.62 -20.53 -14.69
C VAL A 294 0.18 -21.35 -15.89
N THR A 295 0.57 -20.91 -17.08
CA THR A 295 0.42 -21.68 -18.32
C THR A 295 1.74 -22.39 -18.61
N LEU A 296 1.69 -23.72 -18.75
CA LEU A 296 2.84 -24.60 -18.94
C LEU A 296 2.69 -25.41 -20.24
N LYS A 297 3.77 -25.44 -21.03
CA LYS A 297 3.94 -26.29 -22.20
C LYS A 297 5.16 -27.20 -22.02
N LEU A 298 5.02 -28.47 -22.36
CA LEU A 298 6.10 -29.46 -22.45
C LEU A 298 6.26 -29.90 -23.91
N ASP A 299 7.47 -29.78 -24.45
CA ASP A 299 7.90 -30.32 -25.75
C ASP A 299 8.96 -31.43 -25.51
N GLY A 300 9.39 -32.16 -26.55
CA GLY A 300 10.43 -33.18 -26.44
C GLY A 300 10.00 -34.46 -25.71
N LEU A 301 8.71 -34.81 -25.77
CA LEU A 301 8.11 -35.95 -25.08
C LEU A 301 8.18 -37.26 -25.88
N MET A 302 8.51 -37.24 -27.18
CA MET A 302 8.66 -38.42 -28.02
C MET A 302 10.10 -38.67 -28.43
N THR A 303 10.46 -39.94 -28.64
CA THR A 303 11.77 -40.33 -29.19
C THR A 303 11.58 -41.57 -30.06
N HIS A 304 11.81 -41.44 -31.36
CA HIS A 304 11.62 -42.51 -32.34
C HIS A 304 12.85 -43.43 -32.40
N ASN A 305 12.62 -44.73 -32.42
CA ASN A 305 13.62 -45.78 -32.56
C ASN A 305 13.42 -46.49 -33.91
N GLU A 306 13.87 -45.85 -34.99
CA GLU A 306 13.71 -46.33 -36.39
C GLU A 306 14.10 -47.80 -36.57
N LYS A 307 15.15 -48.27 -35.87
CA LYS A 307 15.66 -49.65 -35.95
C LYS A 307 14.68 -50.74 -35.48
N VAL A 308 13.67 -50.36 -34.70
CA VAL A 308 12.72 -51.30 -34.07
C VAL A 308 11.26 -50.92 -34.39
N HIS A 309 11.04 -49.84 -35.16
CA HIS A 309 9.71 -49.28 -35.44
C HIS A 309 8.89 -49.04 -34.16
N THR A 310 9.55 -48.51 -33.13
CA THR A 310 8.92 -48.12 -31.86
C THR A 310 9.19 -46.65 -31.56
N VAL A 311 8.26 -46.05 -30.82
CA VAL A 311 8.41 -44.71 -30.25
C VAL A 311 8.34 -44.79 -28.73
N ASP A 312 9.32 -44.19 -28.08
CA ASP A 312 9.32 -43.94 -26.64
C ASP A 312 8.55 -42.65 -26.36
N LEU A 313 7.64 -42.66 -25.38
CA LEU A 313 6.80 -41.50 -25.01
C LEU A 313 6.95 -41.18 -23.52
N TRP A 314 7.07 -39.89 -23.20
CA TRP A 314 6.99 -39.36 -21.85
C TRP A 314 5.57 -38.87 -21.57
N LYS A 315 4.80 -39.64 -20.79
CA LYS A 315 3.47 -39.20 -20.34
C LYS A 315 3.55 -38.51 -18.98
N LEU A 316 2.98 -37.32 -18.88
CA LEU A 316 2.75 -36.61 -17.62
C LEU A 316 1.76 -37.41 -16.76
N ARG A 317 2.06 -37.56 -15.46
CA ARG A 317 1.26 -38.33 -14.48
C ARG A 317 0.79 -37.53 -13.29
N LYS A 318 1.56 -36.50 -12.94
CA LYS A 318 1.30 -35.65 -11.79
C LYS A 318 2.00 -34.32 -11.99
N VAL A 319 1.32 -33.23 -11.69
CA VAL A 319 1.93 -31.94 -11.40
C VAL A 319 1.71 -31.65 -9.92
N SER A 320 2.69 -31.09 -9.26
CA SER A 320 2.57 -30.61 -7.88
C SER A 320 3.22 -29.25 -7.79
N TRP A 321 2.51 -28.30 -7.21
CA TRP A 321 3.02 -26.95 -7.00
C TRP A 321 3.06 -26.63 -5.51
N LYS A 322 4.03 -25.81 -5.13
CA LYS A 322 4.27 -25.36 -3.77
C LYS A 322 4.71 -23.89 -3.80
N LEU A 323 3.93 -23.01 -3.17
CA LEU A 323 4.31 -21.63 -2.91
C LEU A 323 5.03 -21.57 -1.56
N GLU A 324 6.29 -21.20 -1.60
CA GLU A 324 7.21 -21.17 -0.46
C GLU A 324 7.58 -19.73 -0.10
N GLU A 325 7.49 -19.40 1.19
CA GLU A 325 8.05 -18.19 1.78
C GLU A 325 9.38 -18.55 2.45
N THR A 326 10.44 -17.82 2.13
CA THR A 326 11.73 -17.91 2.84
C THR A 326 12.01 -16.58 3.54
N ILE A 327 12.17 -16.66 4.86
CA ILE A 327 12.51 -15.53 5.74
C ILE A 327 13.95 -15.70 6.20
N LYS A 328 14.81 -14.75 5.86
CA LYS A 328 16.19 -14.66 6.36
C LYS A 328 16.29 -13.44 7.28
N THR A 329 16.90 -13.60 8.45
CA THR A 329 17.17 -12.48 9.36
C THR A 329 18.56 -12.56 9.97
N LEU A 330 19.16 -11.40 10.23
CA LEU A 330 20.41 -11.23 10.96
C LEU A 330 20.06 -10.48 12.26
N ALA A 331 19.99 -11.18 13.38
CA ALA A 331 19.72 -10.56 14.68
C ALA A 331 21.04 -10.02 15.27
N PRO A 332 21.21 -8.69 15.42
CA PRO A 332 22.46 -8.11 15.93
C PRO A 332 22.60 -8.34 17.44
N ALA A 333 23.84 -8.42 17.91
CA ALA A 333 24.17 -8.26 19.32
C ALA A 333 24.00 -6.79 19.74
N CYS A 334 23.53 -6.53 20.96
CA CYS A 334 23.69 -5.21 21.60
C CYS A 334 25.09 -5.07 22.22
N ASP A 335 25.49 -3.85 22.60
CA ASP A 335 26.83 -3.55 23.11
C ASP A 335 27.27 -4.41 24.31
N LYS A 336 26.31 -4.90 25.11
CA LYS A 336 26.56 -5.80 26.27
C LYS A 336 26.84 -7.25 25.88
N HIS A 337 26.44 -7.66 24.67
CA HIS A 337 26.56 -9.02 24.15
C HIS A 337 27.42 -9.11 22.89
N ALA A 338 27.82 -7.97 22.32
CA ALA A 338 28.93 -7.90 21.38
C ALA A 338 30.18 -8.42 22.11
N PRO A 339 30.84 -9.48 21.62
CA PRO A 339 32.03 -9.99 22.27
C PRO A 339 33.09 -8.89 22.31
N SER A 340 33.58 -8.58 23.51
CA SER A 340 34.75 -7.72 23.71
C SER A 340 35.86 -8.20 22.77
N THR A 341 36.38 -7.31 21.92
CA THR A 341 37.46 -7.64 20.98
C THR A 341 38.78 -7.76 21.74
N SER A 342 38.91 -8.87 22.45
CA SER A 342 40.05 -9.23 23.29
C SER A 342 40.28 -10.74 23.16
N ALA A 343 41.12 -11.10 22.18
CA ALA A 343 41.66 -12.43 21.89
C ALA A 343 40.68 -13.55 21.45
N SER A 344 40.62 -13.81 20.14
CA SER A 344 40.98 -15.14 19.61
C SER A 344 41.14 -15.14 18.08
N THR A 345 42.12 -15.92 17.63
CA THR A 345 42.62 -16.00 16.26
C THR A 345 41.68 -16.75 15.31
N THR A 346 41.26 -16.10 14.23
CA THR A 346 41.09 -16.75 12.91
C THR A 346 41.49 -15.80 11.79
N THR A 347 42.09 -16.39 10.76
CA THR A 347 42.68 -15.81 9.55
C THR A 347 41.89 -14.69 8.86
N PRO A 348 42.55 -13.67 8.28
CA PRO A 348 41.89 -12.75 7.35
C PRO A 348 41.52 -13.51 6.07
N SER A 349 40.26 -13.38 5.65
CA SER A 349 39.84 -13.66 4.28
C SER A 349 39.83 -12.33 3.52
N ASP A 350 40.79 -12.14 2.63
CA ASP A 350 40.86 -10.99 1.74
C ASP A 350 39.72 -11.06 0.71
N ASP A 351 38.64 -10.32 0.93
CA ASP A 351 37.66 -9.98 -0.12
C ASP A 351 36.95 -8.66 0.22
N ASP A 352 37.70 -7.54 0.10
CA ASP A 352 37.29 -6.22 0.54
C ASP A 352 36.47 -5.50 -0.56
N SER A 353 35.16 -5.73 -0.57
CA SER A 353 34.19 -5.06 -1.44
C SER A 353 33.38 -4.01 -0.66
N PRO A 354 33.37 -2.72 -1.06
CA PRO A 354 32.84 -1.64 -0.22
C PRO A 354 31.33 -1.39 -0.45
N SER A 355 30.45 -2.17 0.18
CA SER A 355 29.02 -1.82 0.29
C SER A 355 28.28 -2.57 1.41
N HIS A 356 27.48 -1.83 2.19
CA HIS A 356 26.63 -2.28 3.32
C HIS A 356 27.36 -2.95 4.49
N ALA A 357 27.45 -2.22 5.61
CA ALA A 357 28.05 -2.67 6.85
C ALA A 357 27.23 -3.79 7.53
N THR A 358 27.53 -5.04 7.22
CA THR A 358 27.03 -6.19 7.99
C THR A 358 27.49 -6.06 9.45
N PRO A 359 26.57 -6.11 10.44
CA PRO A 359 26.97 -5.99 11.84
C PRO A 359 27.92 -7.12 12.22
N LYS A 360 29.14 -6.76 12.67
CA LYS A 360 30.27 -7.68 12.91
C LYS A 360 29.94 -8.83 13.88
N HIS A 361 28.89 -8.68 14.68
CA HIS A 361 28.35 -9.70 15.57
C HIS A 361 26.81 -9.80 15.43
N ALA A 362 26.35 -10.73 14.59
CA ALA A 362 24.93 -11.03 14.41
C ALA A 362 24.70 -12.53 14.24
N VAL A 363 23.55 -13.02 14.69
CA VAL A 363 23.13 -14.42 14.50
C VAL A 363 22.17 -14.48 13.31
N SER A 364 22.61 -15.14 12.24
CA SER A 364 21.77 -15.45 11.08
C SER A 364 20.73 -16.52 11.42
N ARG A 365 19.52 -16.34 10.91
CA ARG A 365 18.40 -17.27 11.01
C ARG A 365 17.70 -17.35 9.67
N THR A 366 17.35 -18.56 9.25
CA THR A 366 16.50 -18.80 8.08
C THR A 366 15.33 -19.65 8.52
N GLU A 367 14.12 -19.26 8.13
CA GLU A 367 12.90 -20.02 8.34
C GLU A 367 12.10 -20.05 7.04
N THR A 368 11.67 -21.24 6.65
CA THR A 368 10.99 -21.49 5.38
C THR A 368 9.60 -22.06 5.66
N ARG A 369 8.57 -21.52 5.02
CA ARG A 369 7.16 -21.89 5.24
C ARG A 369 6.43 -22.18 3.94
N ILE A 370 5.46 -23.09 4.00
CA ILE A 370 4.57 -23.39 2.88
C ILE A 370 3.32 -22.52 3.01
N LEU A 371 3.09 -21.64 2.03
CA LEU A 371 1.93 -20.75 1.97
C LEU A 371 0.77 -21.38 1.18
N GLY A 372 1.11 -22.19 0.18
CA GLY A 372 0.19 -22.87 -0.71
C GLY A 372 0.81 -24.16 -1.24
N GLU A 373 0.01 -25.21 -1.39
CA GLU A 373 0.40 -26.40 -2.16
C GLU A 373 -0.83 -27.09 -2.74
N LYS A 374 -0.65 -27.75 -3.89
CA LYS A 374 -1.67 -28.60 -4.52
C LYS A 374 -1.02 -29.69 -5.37
N GLN A 375 -1.66 -30.84 -5.43
CA GLN A 375 -1.30 -31.94 -6.32
C GLN A 375 -2.41 -32.11 -7.37
N ILE A 376 -2.01 -32.31 -8.62
CA ILE A 376 -2.90 -32.34 -9.79
C ILE A 376 -2.54 -33.57 -10.62
N HIS A 377 -3.55 -34.38 -10.94
CA HIS A 377 -3.39 -35.69 -11.58
C HIS A 377 -4.02 -35.79 -12.98
N GLU A 378 -4.68 -34.72 -13.43
CA GLU A 378 -5.38 -34.62 -14.71
C GLU A 378 -5.55 -33.14 -15.10
N GLY A 379 -6.18 -32.87 -16.26
CA GLY A 379 -6.48 -31.50 -16.72
C GLY A 379 -5.51 -30.94 -17.77
N TRP A 380 -4.45 -31.67 -18.12
CA TRP A 380 -3.55 -31.33 -19.23
C TRP A 380 -4.01 -31.98 -20.55
N LYS A 381 -3.72 -31.29 -21.67
CA LYS A 381 -3.96 -31.79 -23.03
C LYS A 381 -2.66 -32.38 -23.56
N SER A 382 -2.69 -33.62 -24.05
CA SER A 382 -1.51 -34.27 -24.65
C SER A 382 -1.75 -34.53 -26.12
N ASP A 383 -0.81 -34.15 -26.98
CA ASP A 383 -0.78 -34.48 -28.39
C ASP A 383 0.48 -35.28 -28.73
N PHE A 384 0.28 -36.52 -29.18
CA PHE A 384 1.33 -37.44 -29.63
C PHE A 384 1.18 -37.80 -31.12
N SER A 385 0.46 -36.97 -31.90
CA SER A 385 0.28 -37.15 -33.35
C SER A 385 1.44 -36.54 -34.16
N GLY A 386 2.10 -35.51 -33.63
CA GLY A 386 3.29 -34.89 -34.21
C GLY A 386 4.58 -35.66 -33.94
N ASN A 387 5.70 -35.11 -34.40
CA ASN A 387 7.00 -35.79 -34.32
C ASN A 387 7.59 -35.82 -32.89
N ASP A 388 7.32 -34.78 -32.09
CA ASP A 388 8.08 -34.49 -30.85
C ASP A 388 7.27 -34.69 -29.55
N GLY A 389 5.94 -34.79 -29.64
CA GLY A 389 5.02 -34.96 -28.51
C GLY A 389 4.91 -33.72 -27.62
N ILE A 390 3.69 -33.20 -27.45
CA ILE A 390 3.42 -31.94 -26.74
C ILE A 390 2.42 -32.17 -25.61
N VAL A 391 2.62 -31.52 -24.46
CA VAL A 391 1.62 -31.40 -23.39
C VAL A 391 1.43 -29.95 -23.01
N ASP A 392 0.20 -29.45 -23.13
CA ASP A 392 -0.21 -28.11 -22.70
C ASP A 392 -1.11 -28.19 -21.47
N PHE A 393 -0.88 -27.33 -20.49
CA PHE A 393 -1.55 -27.34 -19.19
C PHE A 393 -1.62 -25.92 -18.59
N GLU A 394 -2.68 -25.65 -17.85
CA GLU A 394 -2.84 -24.40 -17.11
C GLU A 394 -3.39 -24.68 -15.72
N PHE A 395 -2.91 -23.97 -14.71
CA PHE A 395 -3.40 -24.11 -13.35
C PHE A 395 -3.26 -22.82 -12.55
N ASP A 396 -4.19 -22.67 -11.62
CA ASP A 396 -4.13 -21.66 -10.58
C ASP A 396 -3.37 -22.15 -9.34
N TYR A 397 -2.63 -21.23 -8.73
CA TYR A 397 -2.05 -21.34 -7.40
C TYR A 397 -2.49 -20.19 -6.50
N THR A 398 -2.82 -20.53 -5.26
CA THR A 398 -3.34 -19.61 -4.24
C THR A 398 -2.76 -19.96 -2.87
N MET A 399 -2.97 -19.10 -1.88
CA MET A 399 -2.55 -19.37 -0.51
C MET A 399 -3.56 -20.29 0.20
N THR A 400 -3.18 -21.54 0.54
CA THR A 400 -4.09 -22.48 1.24
C THR A 400 -4.38 -22.09 2.69
N GLN A 401 -3.64 -21.14 3.27
CA GLN A 401 -3.90 -20.65 4.62
C GLN A 401 -5.15 -19.75 4.72
N PHE A 402 -5.73 -19.32 3.60
CA PHE A 402 -6.98 -18.52 3.56
C PHE A 402 -8.26 -19.31 3.89
N LYS A 403 -8.18 -20.29 4.79
CA LYS A 403 -9.36 -21.02 5.29
C LYS A 403 -10.15 -20.13 6.24
N THR A 404 -11.29 -19.66 5.77
CA THR A 404 -12.27 -18.77 6.44
C THR A 404 -12.79 -19.22 7.81
N HIS A 405 -12.41 -20.41 8.28
CA HIS A 405 -12.80 -20.99 9.58
C HIS A 405 -11.63 -21.37 10.50
N ALA A 406 -10.38 -21.02 10.14
CA ALA A 406 -9.26 -21.14 11.08
C ALA A 406 -9.37 -20.09 12.20
N LYS A 407 -9.09 -20.47 13.46
CA LYS A 407 -9.11 -19.54 14.61
C LYS A 407 -8.05 -18.45 14.53
N ASP A 408 -6.98 -18.70 13.78
CA ASP A 408 -5.90 -17.75 13.54
C ASP A 408 -5.98 -17.26 12.08
N PRO A 409 -5.85 -15.95 11.82
CA PRO A 409 -5.79 -15.42 10.46
C PRO A 409 -4.51 -15.91 9.76
N PRO A 410 -4.53 -16.14 8.42
CA PRO A 410 -3.35 -16.54 7.67
C PRO A 410 -2.20 -15.55 7.89
N ARG A 411 -1.11 -16.03 8.49
CA ARG A 411 0.08 -15.20 8.76
C ARG A 411 1.12 -15.32 7.66
N PHE A 412 0.85 -14.64 6.56
CA PHE A 412 1.84 -14.37 5.53
C PHE A 412 2.59 -13.06 5.82
N ALA A 413 3.73 -12.87 5.18
CA ALA A 413 4.37 -11.58 5.00
C ALA A 413 4.60 -11.36 3.51
N CYS A 414 4.46 -10.13 3.03
CA CYS A 414 4.88 -9.78 1.67
C CYS A 414 6.42 -9.75 1.57
N ASP A 415 6.94 -9.66 0.34
CA ASP A 415 8.37 -9.43 0.09
C ASP A 415 8.82 -8.16 0.81
N VAL A 416 9.86 -8.28 1.64
CA VAL A 416 10.43 -7.18 2.41
C VAL A 416 11.93 -7.33 2.45
N HIS A 417 12.62 -6.29 2.00
CA HIS A 417 14.04 -6.07 2.25
C HIS A 417 14.17 -4.86 3.20
N THR A 418 15.04 -4.96 4.21
CA THR A 418 15.41 -3.82 5.05
C THR A 418 16.72 -3.20 4.54
N PRO A 419 16.88 -1.85 4.50
CA PRO A 419 18.11 -1.21 4.01
C PRO A 419 19.40 -1.62 4.75
N ASP A 420 19.27 -2.03 6.01
CA ASP A 420 20.38 -2.57 6.83
C ASP A 420 20.67 -4.07 6.58
N SER A 421 20.01 -4.68 5.59
CA SER A 421 20.08 -6.10 5.26
C SER A 421 19.77 -7.08 6.42
N THR A 422 19.19 -6.60 7.53
CA THR A 422 18.88 -7.45 8.70
C THR A 422 17.67 -8.35 8.50
N THR A 423 16.79 -8.07 7.54
CA THR A 423 15.61 -8.88 7.22
C THR A 423 15.39 -8.95 5.71
N HIS A 424 15.13 -10.16 5.23
CA HIS A 424 14.79 -10.46 3.84
C HIS A 424 13.70 -11.54 3.79
N VAL A 425 12.51 -11.16 3.35
CA VAL A 425 11.39 -12.07 3.04
C VAL A 425 11.24 -12.15 1.53
N SER A 426 11.17 -13.37 0.99
CA SER A 426 11.04 -13.62 -0.45
C SER A 426 10.24 -14.87 -0.74
N HIS A 427 9.54 -14.89 -1.87
CA HIS A 427 8.69 -16.01 -2.27
C HIS A 427 9.19 -16.75 -3.52
N ALA A 428 8.84 -18.03 -3.59
CA ALA A 428 9.12 -18.86 -4.75
C ALA A 428 7.99 -19.86 -5.03
N LEU A 429 7.63 -20.00 -6.30
CA LEU A 429 6.77 -21.07 -6.77
C LEU A 429 7.64 -22.23 -7.26
N GLN A 430 7.59 -23.35 -6.54
CA GLN A 430 8.23 -24.60 -6.91
C GLN A 430 7.22 -25.49 -7.67
N LEU A 431 7.63 -26.03 -8.82
CA LEU A 431 6.89 -27.07 -9.54
C LEU A 431 7.68 -28.38 -9.53
N GLU A 432 6.95 -29.47 -9.29
CA GLU A 432 7.42 -30.83 -9.48
C GLU A 432 6.46 -31.58 -10.42
N LEU A 433 6.99 -32.08 -11.53
CA LEU A 433 6.24 -32.80 -12.55
C LEU A 433 6.77 -34.23 -12.59
N ILE A 434 5.87 -35.22 -12.47
CA ILE A 434 6.22 -36.64 -12.59
C ILE A 434 5.81 -37.10 -13.98
N VAL A 435 6.80 -37.54 -14.77
CA VAL A 435 6.60 -38.14 -16.09
C VAL A 435 6.99 -39.62 -16.06
N SER A 436 6.25 -40.46 -16.77
CA SER A 436 6.57 -41.89 -16.94
C SER A 436 6.86 -42.20 -18.40
N LYS A 437 7.89 -43.00 -18.65
CA LYS A 437 8.22 -43.51 -19.98
C LYS A 437 7.30 -44.69 -20.34
N GLU A 438 6.66 -44.59 -21.48
CA GLU A 438 5.95 -45.66 -22.15
C GLU A 438 6.62 -45.95 -23.50
N PHE A 439 6.36 -47.13 -24.08
CA PHE A 439 6.76 -47.46 -25.44
C PHE A 439 5.53 -47.83 -26.26
N ALA A 440 5.48 -47.45 -27.53
CA ALA A 440 4.43 -47.83 -28.46
C ALA A 440 5.01 -48.23 -29.83
N PRO A 441 4.28 -49.00 -30.65
CA PRO A 441 4.61 -49.14 -32.07
C PRO A 441 4.52 -47.78 -32.78
N GLU A 442 5.39 -47.56 -33.76
CA GLU A 442 5.39 -46.38 -34.61
C GLU A 442 4.01 -46.14 -35.25
N GLY A 443 3.55 -44.89 -35.26
CA GLY A 443 2.21 -44.51 -35.72
C GLY A 443 1.02 -44.98 -34.85
N LYS A 444 1.24 -45.73 -33.76
CA LYS A 444 0.16 -46.22 -32.86
C LYS A 444 0.40 -45.86 -31.39
N PRO A 445 0.51 -44.56 -31.03
CA PRO A 445 0.74 -44.10 -29.66
C PRO A 445 -0.38 -44.45 -28.67
N HIS A 446 -1.56 -44.86 -29.16
CA HIS A 446 -2.67 -45.35 -28.33
C HIS A 446 -2.44 -46.77 -27.77
N LEU A 447 -1.52 -47.56 -28.35
CA LEU A 447 -1.14 -48.90 -27.87
C LEU A 447 0.07 -48.86 -26.91
N ALA A 448 0.33 -47.70 -26.31
CA ALA A 448 1.49 -47.50 -25.46
C ALA A 448 1.44 -48.35 -24.18
N SER A 449 2.56 -49.01 -23.88
CA SER A 449 2.75 -49.86 -22.71
C SER A 449 3.78 -49.25 -21.75
N GLN A 450 3.53 -49.35 -20.44
CA GLN A 450 4.39 -48.74 -19.42
C GLN A 450 5.72 -49.49 -19.28
N THR A 451 6.83 -48.75 -19.22
CA THR A 451 8.18 -49.33 -19.04
C THR A 451 8.61 -49.43 -17.57
N GLY A 452 7.81 -48.90 -16.64
CA GLY A 452 8.21 -48.71 -15.24
C GLY A 452 9.23 -47.59 -14.99
N THR A 453 9.81 -46.98 -16.03
CA THR A 453 10.76 -45.87 -15.88
C THR A 453 10.03 -44.55 -15.64
N GLY A 454 10.39 -43.83 -14.57
CA GLY A 454 9.86 -42.50 -14.24
C GLY A 454 10.95 -41.44 -14.10
N ARG A 455 10.60 -40.16 -14.29
CA ARG A 455 11.45 -39.01 -14.01
C ARG A 455 10.66 -37.92 -13.28
N ILE A 456 11.37 -37.16 -12.47
CA ILE A 456 10.85 -36.00 -11.73
C ILE A 456 11.51 -34.75 -12.32
N LEU A 457 10.72 -33.86 -12.91
CA LEU A 457 11.15 -32.61 -13.49
C LEU A 457 10.83 -31.48 -12.50
N ARG A 458 11.82 -30.68 -12.12
CA ARG A 458 11.65 -29.61 -11.13
C ARG A 458 11.88 -28.23 -11.74
N MET A 459 10.99 -27.29 -11.48
CA MET A 459 11.13 -25.87 -11.83
C MET A 459 10.99 -25.02 -10.57
N HIS A 460 11.64 -23.85 -10.58
CA HIS A 460 11.63 -22.91 -9.46
C HIS A 460 11.54 -21.51 -10.02
N PHE A 461 10.46 -20.81 -9.70
CA PHE A 461 10.20 -19.45 -10.14
C PHE A 461 10.30 -18.52 -8.93
N ALA A 462 11.14 -17.49 -9.02
CA ALA A 462 11.05 -16.37 -8.07
C ALA A 462 9.75 -15.61 -8.36
N VAL A 463 9.00 -15.29 -7.31
CA VAL A 463 7.78 -14.48 -7.37
C VAL A 463 7.81 -13.48 -6.23
N HIS A 464 7.38 -12.25 -6.49
CA HIS A 464 7.33 -11.16 -5.52
C HIS A 464 5.92 -11.02 -5.00
N MET A 465 5.70 -11.35 -3.72
CA MET A 465 4.38 -11.18 -3.12
C MET A 465 4.24 -9.78 -2.55
N THR A 466 3.25 -9.02 -3.00
CA THR A 466 3.10 -7.59 -2.65
C THR A 466 1.67 -7.24 -2.26
N GLU A 467 1.49 -6.19 -1.45
CA GLU A 467 0.15 -5.64 -1.20
C GLU A 467 -0.43 -5.00 -2.47
N TYR A 468 -1.76 -4.93 -2.55
CA TYR A 468 -2.44 -4.19 -3.61
C TYR A 468 -2.14 -2.68 -3.52
N PRO A 469 -2.09 -1.97 -4.67
CA PRO A 469 -1.86 -0.53 -4.69
C PRO A 469 -3.01 0.28 -4.09
N GLY A 470 -4.22 -0.29 -4.06
CA GLY A 470 -5.43 0.40 -3.62
C GLY A 470 -5.88 1.45 -4.65
N LEU A 471 -6.49 2.53 -4.16
CA LEU A 471 -6.93 3.68 -4.96
C LEU A 471 -5.97 4.88 -4.88
N GLY A 472 -4.86 4.75 -4.14
CA GLY A 472 -3.85 5.80 -4.04
C GLY A 472 -2.92 5.84 -5.25
N VAL A 473 -2.24 6.98 -5.40
CA VAL A 473 -1.10 7.17 -6.31
C VAL A 473 0.14 7.44 -5.47
N SER A 474 1.32 7.32 -6.08
CA SER A 474 2.57 7.75 -5.44
C SER A 474 2.62 9.27 -5.32
N TRP A 475 3.33 9.76 -4.30
CA TRP A 475 3.35 11.18 -3.92
C TRP A 475 3.85 12.11 -5.03
N ASP A 476 4.77 11.62 -5.87
CA ASP A 476 5.28 12.33 -7.05
C ASP A 476 4.28 12.41 -8.21
N ASN A 477 3.37 11.43 -8.32
CA ASN A 477 2.30 11.37 -9.31
C ASN A 477 1.01 12.08 -8.85
N GLU A 478 0.95 12.57 -7.60
CA GLU A 478 -0.14 13.42 -7.08
C GLU A 478 0.02 14.90 -7.53
N SER A 479 0.64 15.13 -8.68
CA SER A 479 0.88 16.48 -9.20
C SER A 479 -0.45 17.21 -9.49
N PRO A 480 -0.63 18.46 -9.03
CA PRO A 480 -1.77 19.27 -9.44
C PRO A 480 -1.88 19.37 -10.97
N PRO A 481 -3.08 19.39 -11.56
CA PRO A 481 -3.26 19.49 -13.01
C PRO A 481 -2.56 20.74 -13.53
N VAL A 482 -1.85 20.62 -14.66
CA VAL A 482 -1.21 21.80 -15.25
C VAL A 482 -2.26 22.68 -15.90
N TYR A 483 -1.99 23.98 -16.03
CA TYR A 483 -2.95 24.95 -16.59
C TYR A 483 -3.42 24.63 -18.02
N GLN A 484 -2.70 23.74 -18.73
CA GLN A 484 -3.09 23.22 -20.05
C GLN A 484 -4.14 22.11 -19.99
N ASP A 485 -4.28 21.41 -18.86
CA ASP A 485 -5.28 20.37 -18.61
C ASP A 485 -6.61 20.97 -18.11
N VAL A 486 -6.58 22.22 -17.62
CA VAL A 486 -7.77 22.98 -17.26
C VAL A 486 -8.39 23.51 -18.56
N PRO A 487 -9.68 23.23 -18.85
CA PRO A 487 -10.36 23.82 -20.00
C PRO A 487 -10.26 25.35 -19.98
N PRO A 488 -10.25 26.02 -21.16
CA PRO A 488 -10.32 27.48 -21.20
C PRO A 488 -11.51 27.96 -20.37
N SER A 489 -11.33 29.11 -19.72
CA SER A 489 -12.24 29.67 -18.71
C SER A 489 -13.71 29.59 -19.12
N PRO A 490 -14.66 29.38 -18.17
CA PRO A 490 -16.08 29.34 -18.49
C PRO A 490 -16.49 30.57 -19.31
N PRO A 491 -17.46 30.46 -20.24
CA PRO A 491 -17.79 31.50 -21.18
C PRO A 491 -17.92 32.86 -20.50
N GLY A 492 -17.20 33.86 -21.01
CA GLY A 492 -17.24 35.20 -20.45
C GLY A 492 -18.68 35.69 -20.34
N TYR A 493 -19.01 36.33 -19.22
CA TYR A 493 -20.32 36.96 -19.06
C TYR A 493 -20.61 37.84 -20.28
N PRO A 494 -21.79 37.73 -20.91
CA PRO A 494 -22.07 38.48 -22.12
C PRO A 494 -21.99 39.98 -21.82
N THR A 495 -20.94 40.63 -22.33
CA THR A 495 -20.89 42.07 -22.50
C THR A 495 -22.11 42.44 -23.35
N GLY A 496 -22.96 43.34 -22.86
CA GLY A 496 -24.36 43.50 -23.27
C GLY A 496 -24.63 44.07 -24.67
N GLU A 497 -23.77 43.80 -25.66
CA GLU A 497 -23.86 44.33 -27.02
C GLU A 497 -24.83 43.55 -27.93
N GLU A 498 -25.16 42.29 -27.62
CA GLU A 498 -26.13 41.48 -28.39
C GLU A 498 -27.61 41.76 -28.05
N ARG A 499 -27.95 42.99 -27.63
CA ARG A 499 -29.35 43.42 -27.50
C ARG A 499 -29.66 44.77 -28.14
N ALA A 500 -29.03 45.06 -29.28
CA ALA A 500 -29.35 46.18 -30.15
C ALA A 500 -30.23 45.76 -31.35
N GLY A 501 -31.42 45.23 -31.07
CA GLY A 501 -32.42 44.86 -32.08
C GLY A 501 -33.84 45.17 -31.62
N MET A 502 -34.41 46.25 -32.15
CA MET A 502 -35.75 46.82 -31.87
C MET A 502 -36.00 47.38 -30.47
N GLY A 503 -36.31 48.70 -30.42
CA GLY A 503 -36.87 49.39 -29.26
C GLY A 503 -36.26 50.78 -29.04
N GLU A 504 -36.94 51.83 -29.52
CA GLU A 504 -36.50 53.21 -29.28
C GLU A 504 -36.61 53.58 -27.79
N GLY A 505 -35.51 54.04 -27.21
CA GLY A 505 -35.47 54.57 -25.85
C GLY A 505 -34.19 55.37 -25.62
N LYS A 506 -34.30 56.65 -25.28
CA LYS A 506 -33.16 57.49 -24.93
C LYS A 506 -32.57 57.03 -23.59
N GLY A 507 -31.43 56.36 -23.64
CA GLY A 507 -30.57 56.07 -22.50
C GLY A 507 -29.13 56.32 -22.91
N GLU A 508 -28.40 57.09 -22.11
CA GLU A 508 -27.01 57.46 -22.39
C GLU A 508 -26.12 56.20 -22.30
N ARG A 509 -25.17 56.05 -23.23
CA ARG A 509 -24.14 55.00 -23.08
C ARG A 509 -23.20 55.42 -21.97
N GLU A 510 -23.31 54.78 -20.81
CA GLU A 510 -22.27 54.84 -19.80
C GLU A 510 -20.99 54.22 -20.40
N PRO A 511 -19.87 54.94 -20.47
CA PRO A 511 -18.64 54.41 -21.05
C PRO A 511 -18.07 53.30 -20.16
N PRO A 512 -17.26 52.37 -20.70
CA PRO A 512 -16.49 51.45 -19.89
C PRO A 512 -15.69 52.23 -18.84
N ILE A 513 -15.67 51.74 -17.60
CA ILE A 513 -14.95 52.40 -16.51
C ILE A 513 -13.46 52.35 -16.81
N GLU A 514 -12.92 53.43 -17.37
CA GLU A 514 -11.48 53.60 -17.53
C GLU A 514 -10.84 53.72 -16.16
N TYR A 515 -9.87 52.85 -15.86
CA TYR A 515 -9.22 52.77 -14.56
C TYR A 515 -8.55 54.07 -14.10
N ALA A 516 -8.26 55.00 -15.02
CA ALA A 516 -7.78 56.36 -14.73
C ALA A 516 -8.75 57.19 -13.87
N CYS A 517 -10.07 56.93 -13.96
CA CYS A 517 -11.07 57.66 -13.17
C CYS A 517 -11.06 57.27 -11.68
N LEU A 518 -10.55 56.08 -11.32
CA LEU A 518 -10.41 55.65 -9.92
C LEU A 518 -9.29 56.40 -9.20
N GLU A 519 -8.17 56.65 -9.88
CA GLU A 519 -7.01 57.37 -9.35
C GLU A 519 -7.36 58.84 -9.03
N ALA A 520 -8.21 59.46 -9.85
CA ALA A 520 -8.73 60.82 -9.59
C ALA A 520 -9.65 60.90 -8.36
N LEU A 521 -10.48 59.86 -8.12
CA LEU A 521 -11.33 59.74 -6.93
C LEU A 521 -10.50 59.49 -5.66
N GLU A 522 -9.42 58.71 -5.77
CA GLU A 522 -8.49 58.46 -4.67
C GLU A 522 -7.68 59.72 -4.31
N ALA A 523 -7.24 60.49 -5.31
CA ALA A 523 -6.62 61.80 -5.11
C ALA A 523 -7.56 62.82 -4.45
N GLN A 524 -8.85 62.87 -4.85
CA GLN A 524 -9.86 63.71 -4.18
C GLN A 524 -10.03 63.33 -2.70
N ARG A 525 -9.92 62.04 -2.37
CA ARG A 525 -10.01 61.55 -0.98
C ARG A 525 -8.84 61.96 -0.10
N GLN A 526 -7.69 62.28 -0.70
CA GLN A 526 -6.49 62.77 0.00
C GLN A 526 -6.40 64.31 0.04
N GLY A 527 -7.27 65.04 -0.68
CA GLY A 527 -7.20 66.49 -0.84
C GLY A 527 -7.99 67.35 0.18
N SER A 528 -9.00 66.79 0.86
CA SER A 528 -9.80 67.51 1.85
C SER A 528 -9.30 67.26 3.28
N GLY A 529 -8.31 68.04 3.71
CA GLY A 529 -7.61 67.82 4.98
C GLY A 529 -8.39 68.22 6.24
N SER A 530 -8.12 67.50 7.32
CA SER A 530 -7.97 68.06 8.66
C SER A 530 -6.62 67.61 9.24
N GLU A 531 -5.97 68.45 10.04
CA GLU A 531 -4.50 68.55 10.08
C GLU A 531 -3.72 67.46 10.84
N PRO A 532 -2.42 67.26 10.47
CA PRO A 532 -1.46 66.49 11.25
C PRO A 532 -0.59 67.37 12.20
N GLY A 533 -0.70 67.16 13.50
CA GLY A 533 0.22 67.68 14.54
C GLY A 533 -0.09 67.06 15.90
N SER A 534 0.84 66.54 16.70
CA SER A 534 2.17 67.07 17.00
C SER A 534 3.30 66.03 16.96
N ARG A 535 4.55 66.50 16.89
CA ARG A 535 5.78 65.67 16.82
C ARG A 535 6.60 65.74 18.12
N ARG A 536 7.20 64.57 18.48
CA ARG A 536 8.57 64.41 19.05
C ARG A 536 8.84 64.87 20.51
N PRO A 537 10.01 64.53 21.12
CA PRO A 537 10.95 63.41 20.85
C PRO A 537 11.59 62.71 22.09
N SER A 538 12.34 61.63 21.82
CA SER A 538 13.55 61.15 22.56
C SER A 538 13.34 60.47 23.93
N ALA A 539 14.22 59.57 24.40
CA ALA A 539 15.61 59.32 23.99
C ALA A 539 16.03 57.84 23.94
N SER A 540 17.10 57.58 23.19
CA SER A 540 17.85 56.33 23.17
C SER A 540 18.81 56.21 24.36
N ALA A 541 18.94 55.00 24.92
CA ALA A 541 20.11 54.61 25.69
C ALA A 541 20.57 53.21 25.24
N GLY A 542 21.46 53.18 24.25
CA GLY A 542 22.23 51.97 23.95
C GLY A 542 23.49 51.93 24.79
N ARG A 543 23.89 50.75 25.26
CA ARG A 543 25.27 50.49 25.68
C ARG A 543 25.63 49.03 25.39
N ALA A 544 26.69 48.85 24.62
CA ALA A 544 27.33 47.57 24.36
C ALA A 544 28.73 47.55 25.02
N ILE A 545 29.44 46.42 24.84
CA ILE A 545 30.84 46.16 25.22
C ILE A 545 31.03 45.87 26.72
N LEU A 546 30.97 44.58 27.10
CA LEU A 546 32.11 43.65 26.98
C LEU A 546 31.60 42.26 26.60
#